data_AF-A0AAD3D6Z9-F1
#
_entry.id   AF-A0AAD3D6Z9-F1
#
_cell.length_a   1.000
_cell.length_b   1.000
_cell.length_c   1.000
_cell.angle_alpha   90.00
_cell.angle_beta   90.00
_cell.angle_gamma   90.00
#
_symmetry.space_group_name_H-M   'P 1'
#
loop_
_entity.id
_entity.type
_entity.pdbx_description
1 polymer ?
#
loop_
_entity_poly.entity_id
_entity_poly.type
_entity_poly.pdbx_seq_one_letter_code
_entity_poly.pdbx_strand_id
1 'polypeptide(L)'
;MSKEQISSNLGEESLQAIFDADTMVSTSSMSSTSDKDEDLEQFDTKRVAEVEQTFDTDSEEIEWIKETSKVMMRASYNGDWDTFEKFLLDESISKRKKKLVLDEYEEFAHLALSWEAPLAVIKYLVELEGAEMISKGRCSWLHTAIMCIDTTFEVVKLLVDIGGKDLVMMQSNDPKHRKRTALHIHLGLSRRRTVELNEQITELLLRIGGVELLDIEDEDGYRIVDYCSEHERNIIIKCLRSSYDKNVCSVQQQERAFQSVKVSPKQVEEWICNENYTELEIFLDNKEVSEEVKQRCFNYRESGFNRVAFFYFCMLRGPLHIAKRIIDLMGTDFHMAADNNGETFLHEVCTSRGKESNVIRQHELIHFLIEQGGTALLCATDCYGRTALHCLMISCNRVNFDSITLMTDVGGKDFLFETEDMSGRTVLHFASRKKELNKDVLLYLISKGGSALCDVKDYNGKKAEDYWSPELKQYINLCTKTSDLPALSDDLQCPICLEIMNDVHIIPQCCHRFCKKCITDAFHRNGKKCPVCRAEYLIGEVRRDPLLCKFAILAQEKDAELTKAKKELETLKRKYNEI
;
A
#
# COMPACT_ATOMS: atom_id res chain seq x y z
N MET A 1 -0.60 -21.89 -40.72
CA MET A 1 -0.77 -22.68 -39.47
C MET A 1 -1.56 -21.81 -38.51
N SER A 2 -2.65 -22.33 -37.95
CA SER A 2 -3.64 -21.59 -37.15
C SER A 2 -3.09 -21.12 -35.80
N LYS A 3 -3.68 -20.04 -35.27
CA LYS A 3 -3.36 -19.34 -34.00
C LYS A 3 -3.49 -20.20 -32.72
N GLU A 4 -3.73 -21.50 -32.82
CA GLU A 4 -4.09 -22.36 -31.68
C GLU A 4 -2.98 -23.32 -31.21
N GLN A 5 -1.73 -23.14 -31.66
CA GLN A 5 -0.61 -24.03 -31.27
C GLN A 5 0.61 -23.35 -30.62
N ILE A 6 0.48 -22.08 -30.20
CA ILE A 6 1.51 -21.42 -29.37
C ILE A 6 0.88 -21.04 -28.03
N SER A 7 0.35 -22.05 -27.34
CA SER A 7 -0.12 -21.97 -25.96
C SER A 7 0.55 -23.12 -25.21
N SER A 8 1.85 -23.01 -24.97
CA SER A 8 2.53 -23.80 -23.93
C SER A 8 3.91 -23.21 -23.64
N ASN A 9 4.08 -22.81 -22.39
CA ASN A 9 5.32 -22.41 -21.72
C ASN A 9 5.72 -20.93 -21.86
N LEU A 10 5.23 -20.11 -20.93
CA LEU A 10 6.02 -19.31 -19.97
C LEU A 10 5.02 -18.57 -19.05
N GLY A 11 5.29 -18.54 -17.73
CA GLY A 11 4.31 -18.23 -16.67
C GLY A 11 3.68 -16.84 -16.73
N GLU A 12 2.37 -16.80 -16.51
CA GLU A 12 1.44 -15.70 -16.80
C GLU A 12 1.24 -14.64 -15.70
N GLU A 13 1.88 -14.70 -14.53
CA GLU A 13 1.39 -13.93 -13.36
C GLU A 13 2.14 -12.63 -13.00
N SER A 14 2.83 -11.96 -13.93
CA SER A 14 3.47 -10.65 -13.61
C SER A 14 3.36 -9.58 -14.70
N LEU A 15 2.63 -9.83 -15.79
CA LEU A 15 2.39 -8.84 -16.84
C LEU A 15 0.95 -8.30 -16.84
N GLN A 16 0.00 -8.97 -16.19
CA GLN A 16 -1.43 -8.63 -16.28
C GLN A 16 -1.78 -7.20 -15.82
N ALA A 17 -1.06 -6.63 -14.85
CA ALA A 17 -1.33 -5.26 -14.38
C ALA A 17 -0.87 -4.14 -15.34
N ILE A 18 -0.16 -4.46 -16.43
CA ILE A 18 0.15 -3.53 -17.53
C ILE A 18 -0.84 -3.69 -18.69
N PHE A 19 -1.55 -4.82 -18.75
CA PHE A 19 -2.35 -5.24 -19.89
C PHE A 19 -3.86 -4.95 -19.77
N ASP A 20 -4.34 -4.37 -18.66
CA ASP A 20 -5.76 -4.02 -18.51
C ASP A 20 -6.19 -2.76 -19.31
N ALA A 21 -5.29 -2.20 -20.13
CA ALA A 21 -5.66 -1.27 -21.20
C ALA A 21 -6.30 -1.96 -22.42
N ASP A 22 -6.52 -3.29 -22.39
CA ASP A 22 -7.29 -4.03 -23.40
C ASP A 22 -8.83 -3.94 -23.21
N THR A 23 -9.34 -2.94 -22.47
CA THR A 23 -10.77 -2.59 -22.45
C THR A 23 -11.04 -1.19 -23.02
N MET A 24 -10.80 -1.06 -24.32
CA MET A 24 -11.43 -0.06 -25.18
C MET A 24 -12.04 -0.69 -26.43
N VAL A 25 -12.99 -1.60 -26.22
CA VAL A 25 -14.35 -1.46 -26.74
C VAL A 25 -15.22 -2.07 -25.65
N SER A 26 -16.31 -1.42 -25.27
CA SER A 26 -17.42 -2.13 -24.65
C SER A 26 -17.86 -3.23 -25.62
N THR A 27 -17.29 -4.43 -25.51
CA THR A 27 -17.95 -5.63 -26.01
C THR A 27 -19.15 -5.84 -25.11
N SER A 28 -20.26 -5.13 -25.40
CA SER A 28 -21.51 -5.86 -25.43
C SER A 28 -21.26 -7.05 -26.34
N SER A 29 -21.34 -8.24 -25.77
CA SER A 29 -21.39 -9.47 -26.52
C SER A 29 -22.44 -9.33 -27.61
N MET A 30 -22.03 -9.15 -28.87
CA MET A 30 -22.94 -9.19 -30.00
C MET A 30 -22.50 -10.29 -30.96
N SER A 31 -23.21 -11.39 -30.78
CA SER A 31 -23.38 -12.50 -31.69
C SER A 31 -23.85 -12.02 -33.06
N SER A 32 -23.55 -12.81 -34.10
CA SER A 32 -24.17 -12.86 -35.43
C SER A 32 -24.40 -11.56 -36.23
N THR A 33 -24.24 -11.67 -37.55
CA THR A 33 -24.57 -10.61 -38.52
C THR A 33 -26.01 -10.11 -38.46
N SER A 34 -26.95 -10.85 -37.87
CA SER A 34 -28.36 -10.45 -37.71
C SER A 34 -28.60 -9.42 -36.60
N ASP A 35 -27.85 -9.49 -35.50
CA ASP A 35 -28.12 -8.65 -34.32
C ASP A 35 -27.58 -7.22 -34.52
N LYS A 36 -26.64 -7.07 -35.46
CA LYS A 36 -26.10 -5.77 -35.91
C LYS A 36 -27.12 -4.96 -36.71
N ASP A 37 -27.96 -5.62 -37.53
CA ASP A 37 -28.92 -4.93 -38.39
C ASP A 37 -30.17 -4.44 -37.62
N GLU A 38 -30.57 -5.12 -36.55
CA GLU A 38 -31.70 -4.71 -35.70
C GLU A 38 -31.35 -3.51 -34.78
N ASP A 39 -30.15 -3.47 -34.20
CA ASP A 39 -29.70 -2.32 -33.41
C ASP A 39 -29.45 -1.08 -34.27
N LEU A 40 -29.07 -1.27 -35.54
CA LEU A 40 -28.96 -0.22 -36.55
C LEU A 40 -30.33 0.45 -36.81
N GLU A 41 -31.42 -0.31 -36.94
CA GLU A 41 -32.76 0.25 -37.17
C GLU A 41 -33.34 0.96 -35.92
N GLN A 42 -33.01 0.48 -34.72
CA GLN A 42 -33.54 1.02 -33.47
C GLN A 42 -32.84 2.33 -33.03
N PHE A 43 -31.55 2.48 -33.35
CA PHE A 43 -30.80 3.73 -33.15
C PHE A 43 -31.23 4.82 -34.15
N ASP A 44 -31.49 4.41 -35.40
CA ASP A 44 -31.95 5.26 -36.50
C ASP A 44 -33.32 5.90 -36.18
N THR A 45 -34.26 5.14 -35.61
CA THR A 45 -35.61 5.64 -35.30
C THR A 45 -35.69 6.65 -34.15
N LYS A 46 -34.84 6.53 -33.12
CA LYS A 46 -34.89 7.42 -31.95
C LYS A 46 -34.26 8.79 -32.24
N ARG A 47 -33.19 8.85 -33.04
CA ARG A 47 -32.46 10.08 -33.37
C ARG A 47 -33.06 10.87 -34.52
N VAL A 48 -33.62 10.17 -35.49
CA VAL A 48 -34.51 10.76 -36.51
C VAL A 48 -35.61 11.60 -35.88
N ALA A 49 -36.22 11.12 -34.80
CA ALA A 49 -37.29 11.82 -34.11
C ALA A 49 -36.82 13.11 -33.39
N GLU A 50 -35.53 13.24 -33.07
CA GLU A 50 -34.93 14.45 -32.48
C GLU A 50 -34.59 15.50 -33.56
N VAL A 51 -34.12 15.05 -34.73
CA VAL A 51 -33.89 15.87 -35.92
C VAL A 51 -35.22 16.39 -36.50
N GLU A 52 -36.25 15.55 -36.55
CA GLU A 52 -37.61 15.93 -36.97
C GLU A 52 -38.25 16.98 -36.05
N GLN A 53 -37.78 17.14 -34.80
CA GLN A 53 -38.25 18.17 -33.86
C GLN A 53 -37.47 19.49 -33.94
N THR A 54 -36.25 19.48 -34.48
CA THR A 54 -35.37 20.67 -34.53
C THR A 54 -35.45 21.44 -35.84
N PHE A 55 -35.98 20.82 -36.90
CA PHE A 55 -35.98 21.39 -38.25
C PHE A 55 -37.40 21.42 -38.87
N ASP A 56 -37.83 22.61 -39.30
CA ASP A 56 -39.03 22.79 -40.14
C ASP A 56 -38.60 22.59 -41.60
N THR A 57 -38.42 21.33 -42.02
CA THR A 57 -37.72 20.98 -43.27
C THR A 57 -38.47 19.96 -44.10
N ASP A 58 -38.45 20.15 -45.43
CA ASP A 58 -39.10 19.30 -46.44
C ASP A 58 -38.70 17.80 -46.32
N SER A 59 -39.59 16.90 -46.71
CA SER A 59 -39.45 15.43 -46.65
C SER A 59 -38.12 14.89 -47.21
N GLU A 60 -37.53 15.56 -48.20
CA GLU A 60 -36.26 15.15 -48.81
C GLU A 60 -35.06 15.38 -47.88
N GLU A 61 -35.10 16.38 -46.98
CA GLU A 61 -33.98 16.68 -46.08
C GLU A 61 -33.89 15.68 -44.92
N ILE A 62 -35.03 15.20 -44.42
CA ILE A 62 -35.08 14.16 -43.38
C ILE A 62 -34.58 12.82 -43.90
N GLU A 63 -34.99 12.45 -45.12
CA GLU A 63 -34.52 11.23 -45.79
C GLU A 63 -33.02 11.28 -46.07
N TRP A 64 -32.50 12.47 -46.39
CA TRP A 64 -31.07 12.70 -46.54
C TRP A 64 -30.27 12.54 -45.24
N ILE A 65 -30.75 13.07 -44.10
CA ILE A 65 -30.07 12.91 -42.80
C ILE A 65 -30.02 11.43 -42.41
N LYS A 66 -31.12 10.69 -42.61
CA LYS A 66 -31.19 9.23 -42.38
C LYS A 66 -30.13 8.48 -43.19
N GLU A 67 -30.04 8.75 -44.48
CA GLU A 67 -29.08 8.05 -45.34
C GLU A 67 -27.63 8.41 -44.99
N THR A 68 -27.37 9.67 -44.64
CA THR A 68 -26.05 10.13 -44.20
C THR A 68 -25.61 9.42 -42.91
N SER A 69 -26.49 9.37 -41.92
CA SER A 69 -26.25 8.68 -40.65
C SER A 69 -25.99 7.18 -40.86
N LYS A 70 -26.72 6.53 -41.76
CA LYS A 70 -26.47 5.12 -42.13
C LYS A 70 -25.10 4.92 -42.76
N VAL A 71 -24.71 5.78 -43.69
CA VAL A 71 -23.40 5.69 -44.35
C VAL A 71 -22.27 5.94 -43.35
N MET A 72 -22.42 6.92 -42.45
CA MET A 72 -21.47 7.18 -41.36
C MET A 72 -21.32 5.98 -40.42
N MET A 73 -22.42 5.35 -40.03
CA MET A 73 -22.39 4.16 -39.18
C MET A 73 -21.74 2.97 -39.90
N ARG A 74 -22.08 2.72 -41.17
CA ARG A 74 -21.42 1.66 -41.96
C ARG A 74 -19.92 1.92 -42.10
N ALA A 75 -19.51 3.16 -42.32
CA ALA A 75 -18.09 3.52 -42.38
C ALA A 75 -17.40 3.28 -41.02
N SER A 76 -18.04 3.71 -39.92
CA SER A 76 -17.48 3.60 -38.56
C SER A 76 -17.39 2.16 -38.05
N TYR A 77 -18.36 1.30 -38.37
CA TYR A 77 -18.44 -0.05 -37.80
C TYR A 77 -17.99 -1.16 -38.76
N ASN A 78 -18.05 -0.91 -40.07
CA ASN A 78 -17.68 -1.89 -41.10
C ASN A 78 -16.47 -1.47 -41.93
N GLY A 79 -15.88 -0.29 -41.67
CA GLY A 79 -14.73 0.24 -42.43
C GLY A 79 -15.04 0.57 -43.89
N ASP A 80 -16.33 0.74 -44.24
CA ASP A 80 -16.76 1.09 -45.61
C ASP A 80 -16.54 2.58 -45.91
N TRP A 81 -15.27 2.96 -45.95
CA TRP A 81 -14.84 4.33 -46.21
C TRP A 81 -15.04 4.74 -47.67
N ASP A 82 -15.11 3.79 -48.61
CA ASP A 82 -15.33 4.07 -50.03
C ASP A 82 -16.72 4.65 -50.28
N THR A 83 -17.75 4.08 -49.63
CA THR A 83 -19.12 4.61 -49.71
C THR A 83 -19.20 5.98 -49.05
N PHE A 84 -18.52 6.16 -47.92
CA PHE A 84 -18.45 7.45 -47.24
C PHE A 84 -17.71 8.51 -48.05
N GLU A 85 -16.57 8.18 -48.67
CA GLU A 85 -15.82 9.11 -49.50
C GLU A 85 -16.62 9.57 -50.72
N LYS A 86 -17.30 8.65 -51.41
CA LYS A 86 -18.25 9.00 -52.50
C LYS A 86 -19.33 9.95 -52.01
N PHE A 87 -19.86 9.70 -50.81
CA PHE A 87 -20.86 10.56 -50.19
C PHE A 87 -20.29 11.95 -49.85
N LEU A 88 -19.06 12.05 -49.34
CA LEU A 88 -18.39 13.32 -49.07
C LEU A 88 -18.09 14.12 -50.34
N LEU A 89 -17.81 13.44 -51.46
CA LEU A 89 -17.54 14.06 -52.76
C LEU A 89 -18.80 14.49 -53.53
N ASP A 90 -20.00 14.16 -53.04
CA ASP A 90 -21.24 14.56 -53.68
C ASP A 90 -21.45 16.09 -53.59
N GLU A 91 -21.29 16.78 -54.73
CA GLU A 91 -21.42 18.23 -54.87
C GLU A 91 -22.87 18.72 -54.80
N SER A 92 -23.86 17.83 -54.91
CA SER A 92 -25.28 18.21 -54.78
C SER A 92 -25.63 18.69 -53.37
N ILE A 93 -24.77 18.40 -52.39
CA ILE A 93 -24.98 18.70 -50.97
C ILE A 93 -23.99 19.78 -50.50
N SER A 94 -24.52 20.87 -49.95
CA SER A 94 -23.70 21.96 -49.42
C SER A 94 -22.84 21.53 -48.21
N LYS A 95 -21.65 22.13 -48.06
CA LYS A 95 -20.77 21.92 -46.90
C LYS A 95 -21.47 22.19 -45.55
N ARG A 96 -22.40 23.16 -45.51
CA ARG A 96 -23.18 23.49 -44.31
C ARG A 96 -24.06 22.33 -43.85
N LYS A 97 -24.71 21.62 -44.80
CA LYS A 97 -25.54 20.46 -44.50
C LYS A 97 -24.71 19.29 -43.98
N LYS A 98 -23.57 19.00 -44.62
CA LYS A 98 -22.64 17.96 -44.17
C LYS A 98 -22.10 18.23 -42.76
N LYS A 99 -21.77 19.49 -42.45
CA LYS A 99 -21.33 19.89 -41.11
C LYS A 99 -22.39 19.66 -40.04
N LEU A 100 -23.65 20.01 -40.30
CA LEU A 100 -24.74 19.81 -39.33
C LEU A 100 -24.89 18.35 -38.89
N VAL A 101 -24.79 17.41 -39.83
CA VAL A 101 -24.87 15.98 -39.51
C VAL A 101 -23.64 15.51 -38.73
N LEU A 102 -22.44 16.01 -39.06
CA LEU A 102 -21.22 15.67 -38.32
C LEU A 102 -21.22 16.24 -36.90
N ASP A 103 -21.71 17.46 -36.70
CA ASP A 103 -21.79 18.12 -35.38
C ASP A 103 -22.69 17.32 -34.40
N GLU A 104 -23.64 16.51 -34.88
CA GLU A 104 -24.47 15.61 -34.06
C GLU A 104 -23.75 14.32 -33.62
N TYR A 105 -22.57 14.06 -34.20
CA TYR A 105 -21.69 12.95 -33.86
C TYR A 105 -20.32 13.49 -33.44
N GLU A 106 -20.27 14.13 -32.27
CA GLU A 106 -19.07 14.74 -31.66
C GLU A 106 -17.85 13.78 -31.60
N GLU A 107 -18.08 12.46 -31.60
CA GLU A 107 -17.04 11.42 -31.56
C GLU A 107 -16.72 10.78 -32.93
N PHE A 108 -17.37 11.20 -34.02
CA PHE A 108 -17.20 10.55 -35.33
C PHE A 108 -15.77 10.61 -35.84
N ALA A 109 -15.10 11.75 -35.67
CA ALA A 109 -13.70 11.87 -36.07
C ALA A 109 -12.77 10.94 -35.26
N HIS A 110 -13.06 10.73 -33.97
CA HIS A 110 -12.34 9.74 -33.16
C HIS A 110 -12.59 8.31 -33.66
N LEU A 111 -13.83 7.99 -34.07
CA LEU A 111 -14.14 6.71 -34.71
C LEU A 111 -13.40 6.57 -36.04
N ALA A 112 -13.42 7.59 -36.90
CA ALA A 112 -12.72 7.57 -38.18
C ALA A 112 -11.21 7.33 -38.03
N LEU A 113 -10.58 7.95 -37.03
CA LEU A 113 -9.17 7.73 -36.72
C LEU A 113 -8.91 6.34 -36.11
N SER A 114 -9.86 5.80 -35.35
CA SER A 114 -9.73 4.47 -34.73
C SER A 114 -9.89 3.33 -35.74
N TRP A 115 -10.72 3.55 -36.76
CA TRP A 115 -11.10 2.56 -37.78
C TRP A 115 -10.42 2.81 -39.14
N GLU A 116 -9.21 3.39 -39.13
CA GLU A 116 -8.32 3.50 -40.30
C GLU A 116 -8.93 4.25 -41.50
N ALA A 117 -9.68 5.33 -41.24
CA ALA A 117 -10.23 6.12 -42.33
C ALA A 117 -9.11 6.65 -43.28
N PRO A 118 -9.35 6.63 -44.61
CA PRO A 118 -8.41 7.16 -45.58
C PRO A 118 -8.02 8.61 -45.26
N LEU A 119 -6.78 8.98 -45.59
CA LEU A 119 -6.27 10.34 -45.39
C LEU A 119 -7.18 11.42 -46.03
N ALA A 120 -7.80 11.11 -47.17
CA ALA A 120 -8.75 12.01 -47.84
C ALA A 120 -9.97 12.31 -46.97
N VAL A 121 -10.52 11.30 -46.30
CA VAL A 121 -11.64 11.42 -45.36
C VAL A 121 -11.22 12.29 -44.17
N ILE A 122 -10.06 12.01 -43.56
CA ILE A 122 -9.57 12.79 -42.41
C ILE A 122 -9.35 14.27 -42.78
N LYS A 123 -8.75 14.56 -43.96
CA LYS A 123 -8.60 15.93 -44.46
C LYS A 123 -9.94 16.64 -44.60
N TYR A 124 -10.92 15.95 -45.16
CA TYR A 124 -12.25 16.51 -45.36
C TYR A 124 -12.97 16.80 -44.04
N LEU A 125 -12.84 15.90 -43.04
CA LEU A 125 -13.38 16.12 -41.70
C LEU A 125 -12.78 17.38 -41.04
N VAL A 126 -11.45 17.52 -41.11
CA VAL A 126 -10.76 18.74 -40.64
C VAL A 126 -11.29 20.00 -41.34
N GLU A 127 -11.49 19.97 -42.67
CA GLU A 127 -12.01 21.12 -43.41
C GLU A 127 -13.43 21.52 -43.01
N LEU A 128 -14.27 20.54 -42.65
CA LEU A 128 -15.66 20.80 -42.25
C LEU A 128 -15.78 21.27 -40.81
N GLU A 129 -15.12 20.59 -39.88
CA GLU A 129 -15.24 20.85 -38.46
C GLU A 129 -14.41 22.07 -38.02
N GLY A 130 -13.26 22.24 -38.66
CA GLY A 130 -12.29 23.30 -38.39
C GLY A 130 -11.14 22.82 -37.49
N ALA A 131 -9.99 23.46 -37.66
CA ALA A 131 -8.73 23.10 -36.99
C ALA A 131 -8.83 23.03 -35.45
N GLU A 132 -9.70 23.83 -34.83
CA GLU A 132 -9.88 23.85 -33.38
C GLU A 132 -10.39 22.50 -32.83
N MET A 133 -11.20 21.75 -33.59
CA MET A 133 -11.82 20.51 -33.11
C MET A 133 -10.81 19.42 -32.81
N ILE A 134 -9.66 19.43 -33.50
CA ILE A 134 -8.57 18.46 -33.32
C ILE A 134 -8.08 18.42 -31.87
N SER A 135 -8.21 19.55 -31.15
CA SER A 135 -7.82 19.71 -29.75
C SER A 135 -8.99 19.67 -28.75
N LYS A 136 -10.25 19.63 -29.20
CA LYS A 136 -11.42 19.62 -28.30
C LYS A 136 -11.77 18.20 -27.86
N GLY A 137 -12.41 18.10 -26.69
CA GLY A 137 -12.85 16.83 -26.11
C GLY A 137 -11.97 16.31 -24.96
N ARG A 138 -12.25 15.08 -24.51
CA ARG A 138 -11.50 14.40 -23.43
C ARG A 138 -10.09 13.98 -23.88
N CYS A 139 -9.92 13.63 -25.14
CA CYS A 139 -8.62 13.37 -25.75
C CYS A 139 -8.57 14.06 -27.11
N SER A 140 -7.38 14.45 -27.55
CA SER A 140 -7.23 15.07 -28.87
C SER A 140 -7.23 14.02 -29.97
N TRP A 141 -7.53 14.42 -31.20
CA TRP A 141 -7.47 13.52 -32.36
C TRP A 141 -6.08 12.92 -32.55
N LEU A 142 -5.02 13.66 -32.17
CA LEU A 142 -3.66 13.16 -32.19
C LEU A 142 -3.47 11.98 -31.22
N HIS A 143 -4.06 12.01 -30.02
CA HIS A 143 -4.01 10.88 -29.10
C HIS A 143 -4.67 9.65 -29.73
N THR A 144 -5.88 9.80 -30.28
CA THR A 144 -6.62 8.70 -30.92
C THR A 144 -5.88 8.13 -32.13
N ALA A 145 -5.35 9.01 -33.00
CA ALA A 145 -4.57 8.60 -34.16
C ALA A 145 -3.34 7.79 -33.75
N ILE A 146 -2.65 8.16 -32.66
CA ILE A 146 -1.46 7.44 -32.18
C ILE A 146 -1.83 6.11 -31.50
N MET A 147 -3.01 5.99 -30.92
CA MET A 147 -3.49 4.74 -30.31
C MET A 147 -3.85 3.67 -31.35
N CYS A 148 -4.27 4.08 -32.54
CA CYS A 148 -4.48 3.17 -33.65
C CYS A 148 -3.13 2.59 -34.12
N ILE A 149 -3.00 1.25 -34.10
CA ILE A 149 -1.75 0.55 -34.44
C ILE A 149 -1.40 0.76 -35.91
N ASP A 150 -2.41 0.76 -36.77
CA ASP A 150 -2.30 0.86 -38.23
C ASP A 150 -2.35 2.31 -38.75
N THR A 151 -2.22 3.28 -37.85
CA THR A 151 -2.12 4.71 -38.20
C THR A 151 -0.96 4.98 -39.15
N THR A 152 -1.16 5.92 -40.08
CA THR A 152 -0.13 6.31 -41.04
C THR A 152 0.60 7.57 -40.60
N PHE A 153 1.86 7.71 -41.02
CA PHE A 153 2.64 8.92 -40.74
C PHE A 153 1.96 10.16 -41.31
N GLU A 154 1.31 10.04 -42.47
CA GLU A 154 0.62 11.14 -43.15
C GLU A 154 -0.56 11.67 -42.33
N VAL A 155 -1.31 10.81 -41.64
CA VAL A 155 -2.40 11.23 -40.75
C VAL A 155 -1.84 11.97 -39.54
N VAL A 156 -0.84 11.39 -38.86
CA VAL A 156 -0.19 12.04 -37.71
C VAL A 156 0.40 13.39 -38.12
N LYS A 157 1.09 13.45 -39.26
CA LYS A 157 1.69 14.66 -39.80
C LYS A 157 0.64 15.72 -40.11
N LEU A 158 -0.46 15.35 -40.77
CA LEU A 158 -1.57 16.27 -41.04
C LEU A 158 -2.07 16.93 -39.76
N LEU A 159 -2.38 16.13 -38.72
CA LEU A 159 -2.90 16.64 -37.45
C LEU A 159 -1.91 17.57 -36.75
N VAL A 160 -0.62 17.20 -36.73
CA VAL A 160 0.44 18.03 -36.15
C VAL A 160 0.65 19.33 -36.95
N ASP A 161 0.61 19.28 -38.28
CA ASP A 161 0.75 20.45 -39.13
C ASP A 161 -0.39 21.48 -38.91
N ILE A 162 -1.59 20.99 -38.54
CA ILE A 162 -2.75 21.85 -38.25
C ILE A 162 -2.74 22.36 -36.80
N GLY A 163 -2.53 21.46 -35.83
CA GLY A 163 -2.64 21.78 -34.40
C GLY A 163 -1.36 22.34 -33.78
N GLY A 164 -0.21 22.19 -34.44
CA GLY A 164 1.06 22.76 -34.02
C GLY A 164 1.53 22.31 -32.63
N LYS A 165 2.30 23.18 -31.96
CA LYS A 165 2.92 22.90 -30.66
C LYS A 165 1.89 22.65 -29.57
N ASP A 166 0.78 23.39 -29.55
CA ASP A 166 -0.24 23.27 -28.50
C ASP A 166 -0.87 21.86 -28.50
N LEU A 167 -1.15 21.30 -29.69
CA LEU A 167 -1.67 19.94 -29.81
C LEU A 167 -0.66 18.88 -29.34
N VAL A 168 0.63 19.06 -29.66
CA VAL A 168 1.69 18.11 -29.29
C VAL A 168 1.97 18.13 -27.78
N MET A 169 1.87 19.31 -27.16
CA MET A 169 2.10 19.49 -25.72
C MET A 169 0.87 19.14 -24.86
N MET A 170 -0.29 18.91 -25.50
CA MET A 170 -1.53 18.60 -24.80
C MET A 170 -1.46 17.27 -24.04
N GLN A 171 -1.87 17.29 -22.77
CA GLN A 171 -2.13 16.09 -21.98
C GLN A 171 -3.60 15.68 -22.13
N SER A 172 -3.87 14.39 -22.32
CA SER A 172 -5.25 13.91 -22.40
C SER A 172 -5.97 14.03 -21.05
N ASN A 173 -7.21 14.53 -21.09
CA ASN A 173 -8.13 14.56 -19.95
C ASN A 173 -8.96 13.27 -19.81
N ASP A 174 -8.74 12.27 -20.69
CA ASP A 174 -9.37 10.97 -20.54
C ASP A 174 -8.73 10.26 -19.32
N PRO A 175 -9.52 9.86 -18.31
CA PRO A 175 -9.01 9.15 -17.15
C PRO A 175 -8.19 7.91 -17.52
N LYS A 176 -8.49 7.25 -18.65
CA LYS A 176 -7.74 6.07 -19.11
C LYS A 176 -6.34 6.42 -19.61
N HIS A 177 -6.13 7.64 -20.09
CA HIS A 177 -4.83 8.09 -20.60
C HIS A 177 -3.94 8.69 -19.52
N ARG A 178 -4.44 8.88 -18.29
CA ARG A 178 -3.62 9.28 -17.13
C ARG A 178 -2.76 10.52 -17.39
N LYS A 179 -3.35 11.56 -18.00
CA LYS A 179 -2.67 12.80 -18.39
C LYS A 179 -1.43 12.63 -19.27
N ARG A 180 -1.34 11.54 -20.03
CA ARG A 180 -0.26 11.34 -21.01
C ARG A 180 -0.42 12.29 -22.19
N THR A 181 0.72 12.69 -22.75
CA THR A 181 0.78 13.36 -24.07
C THR A 181 0.78 12.34 -25.20
N ALA A 182 0.59 12.81 -26.43
CA ALA A 182 0.78 12.04 -27.65
C ALA A 182 2.10 11.24 -27.68
N LEU A 183 3.21 11.85 -27.24
CA LEU A 183 4.53 11.19 -27.24
C LEU A 183 4.62 10.08 -26.19
N HIS A 184 4.02 10.26 -25.01
CA HIS A 184 3.96 9.21 -23.98
C HIS A 184 3.24 7.96 -24.52
N ILE A 185 2.07 8.14 -25.15
CA ILE A 185 1.30 7.04 -25.74
C ILE A 185 2.08 6.40 -26.89
N HIS A 186 2.71 7.22 -27.74
CA HIS A 186 3.49 6.75 -28.89
C HIS A 186 4.59 5.77 -28.48
N LEU A 187 5.38 6.13 -27.48
CA LEU A 187 6.48 5.31 -26.96
C LEU A 187 5.98 4.04 -26.27
N GLY A 188 4.85 4.10 -25.55
CA GLY A 188 4.23 2.92 -24.96
C GLY A 188 3.79 1.88 -26.00
N LEU A 189 3.45 2.32 -27.22
CA LEU A 189 2.96 1.47 -28.32
C LEU A 189 4.04 1.12 -29.36
N SER A 190 5.25 1.66 -29.24
CA SER A 190 6.29 1.56 -30.28
C SER A 190 6.62 0.11 -30.68
N ARG A 191 6.58 -0.84 -29.74
CA ARG A 191 6.84 -2.26 -29.99
C ARG A 191 5.83 -2.92 -30.94
N ARG A 192 4.67 -2.30 -31.17
CA ARG A 192 3.61 -2.80 -32.06
C ARG A 192 3.69 -2.21 -33.48
N ARG A 193 4.57 -1.24 -33.73
CA ARG A 193 4.72 -0.54 -35.01
C ARG A 193 6.07 -0.80 -35.67
N THR A 194 6.17 -0.47 -36.96
CA THR A 194 7.45 -0.52 -37.69
C THR A 194 8.44 0.50 -37.13
N VAL A 195 9.73 0.17 -37.22
CA VAL A 195 10.81 1.03 -36.72
C VAL A 195 10.80 2.38 -37.44
N GLU A 196 10.61 2.36 -38.76
CA GLU A 196 10.60 3.56 -39.60
C GLU A 196 9.47 4.53 -39.20
N LEU A 197 8.26 4.02 -38.96
CA LEU A 197 7.13 4.84 -38.53
C LEU A 197 7.37 5.43 -37.13
N ASN A 198 7.94 4.64 -36.22
CA ASN A 198 8.27 5.10 -34.87
C ASN A 198 9.31 6.22 -34.89
N GLU A 199 10.35 6.11 -35.72
CA GLU A 199 11.35 7.16 -35.91
C GLU A 199 10.71 8.44 -36.44
N GLN A 200 9.89 8.34 -37.49
CA GLN A 200 9.23 9.49 -38.12
C GLN A 200 8.30 10.24 -37.16
N ILE A 201 7.44 9.53 -36.42
CA ILE A 201 6.53 10.15 -35.45
C ILE A 201 7.32 10.78 -34.30
N THR A 202 8.32 10.09 -33.76
CA THR A 202 9.14 10.62 -32.65
C THR A 202 9.86 11.90 -33.06
N GLU A 203 10.48 11.91 -34.24
CA GLU A 203 11.18 13.08 -34.76
C GLU A 203 10.21 14.26 -34.99
N LEU A 204 9.04 14.00 -35.58
CA LEU A 204 8.02 15.01 -35.82
C LEU A 204 7.54 15.65 -34.51
N LEU A 205 7.11 14.84 -33.54
CA LEU A 205 6.60 15.33 -32.26
C LEU A 205 7.67 16.11 -31.49
N LEU A 206 8.91 15.60 -31.46
CA LEU A 206 9.99 16.26 -30.74
C LEU A 206 10.44 17.56 -31.40
N ARG A 207 10.39 17.63 -32.74
CA ARG A 207 10.72 18.84 -33.50
C ARG A 207 9.71 19.97 -33.27
N ILE A 208 8.43 19.63 -33.12
CA ILE A 208 7.35 20.61 -32.90
C ILE A 208 7.19 20.95 -31.42
N GLY A 209 7.24 19.95 -30.53
CA GLY A 209 7.07 20.13 -29.09
C GLY A 209 8.27 20.78 -28.39
N GLY A 210 9.48 20.62 -28.94
CA GLY A 210 10.68 21.12 -28.28
C GLY A 210 11.20 20.19 -27.19
N VAL A 211 12.31 20.57 -26.56
CA VAL A 211 12.86 19.85 -25.40
C VAL A 211 11.91 19.84 -24.20
N GLU A 212 11.04 20.84 -24.08
CA GLU A 212 10.03 20.95 -23.02
C GLU A 212 9.05 19.77 -23.02
N LEU A 213 8.78 19.18 -24.19
CA LEU A 213 7.92 17.99 -24.30
C LEU A 213 8.48 16.80 -23.51
N LEU A 214 9.81 16.72 -23.36
CA LEU A 214 10.48 15.64 -22.64
C LEU A 214 10.34 15.75 -21.11
N ASP A 215 10.03 16.95 -20.62
CA ASP A 215 9.88 17.26 -19.20
C ASP A 215 8.45 17.14 -18.70
N ILE A 216 7.47 16.96 -19.60
CA ILE A 216 6.08 16.76 -19.20
C ILE A 216 5.96 15.42 -18.46
N GLU A 217 5.37 15.47 -17.27
CA GLU A 217 5.05 14.33 -16.43
C GLU A 217 3.59 13.90 -16.66
N ASP A 218 3.35 12.59 -16.73
CA ASP A 218 1.99 12.05 -16.69
C ASP A 218 1.38 12.11 -15.26
N GLU A 219 0.18 11.56 -15.08
CA GLU A 219 -0.50 11.57 -13.78
C GLU A 219 0.27 10.82 -12.68
N ASP A 220 1.13 9.87 -13.05
CA ASP A 220 1.98 9.11 -12.12
C ASP A 220 3.35 9.77 -11.87
N GLY A 221 3.66 10.88 -12.56
CA GLY A 221 4.96 11.54 -12.47
C GLY A 221 6.04 10.94 -13.38
N TYR A 222 5.69 10.08 -14.34
CA TYR A 222 6.64 9.57 -15.32
C TYR A 222 6.87 10.58 -16.43
N ARG A 223 8.15 10.80 -16.76
CA ARG A 223 8.57 11.62 -17.91
C ARG A 223 8.80 10.74 -19.13
N ILE A 224 8.95 11.36 -20.30
CA ILE A 224 9.26 10.67 -21.56
C ILE A 224 10.44 9.71 -21.45
N VAL A 225 11.50 10.11 -20.74
CA VAL A 225 12.70 9.27 -20.54
C VAL A 225 12.38 7.93 -19.87
N ASP A 226 11.32 7.87 -19.06
CA ASP A 226 10.92 6.69 -18.31
C ASP A 226 10.14 5.68 -19.19
N TYR A 227 9.61 6.10 -20.36
CA TYR A 227 8.91 5.25 -21.33
C TYR A 227 9.81 4.59 -22.38
N CYS A 228 11.03 5.12 -22.57
CA CYS A 228 11.88 4.74 -23.69
C CYS A 228 12.69 3.46 -23.46
N SER A 229 12.58 2.52 -24.40
CA SER A 229 13.57 1.49 -24.67
C SER A 229 14.90 2.08 -25.15
N GLU A 230 15.97 1.28 -25.12
CA GLU A 230 17.31 1.70 -25.57
C GLU A 230 17.29 2.25 -27.02
N HIS A 231 16.51 1.64 -27.90
CA HIS A 231 16.36 2.08 -29.28
C HIS A 231 15.71 3.46 -29.38
N GLU A 232 14.62 3.71 -28.66
CA GLU A 232 13.94 5.01 -28.64
C GLU A 232 14.80 6.11 -28.02
N ARG A 233 15.57 5.79 -26.97
CA ARG A 233 16.54 6.74 -26.40
C ARG A 233 17.56 7.17 -27.45
N ASN A 234 18.07 6.23 -28.24
CA ASN A 234 19.02 6.53 -29.32
C ASN A 234 18.40 7.43 -30.40
N ILE A 235 17.14 7.21 -30.76
CA ILE A 235 16.39 8.07 -31.70
C ILE A 235 16.23 9.48 -31.13
N ILE A 236 15.80 9.62 -29.87
CA ILE A 236 15.62 10.92 -29.22
C ILE A 236 16.97 11.65 -29.10
N ILE A 237 18.04 10.97 -28.66
CA ILE A 237 19.39 11.56 -28.59
C ILE A 237 19.85 12.03 -29.98
N LYS A 238 19.63 11.23 -31.02
CA LYS A 238 19.96 11.60 -32.41
C LYS A 238 19.21 12.88 -32.81
N CYS A 239 17.90 12.95 -32.53
CA CYS A 239 17.07 14.12 -32.82
C CYS A 239 17.53 15.36 -32.03
N LEU A 240 17.84 15.21 -30.74
CA LEU A 240 18.36 16.30 -29.90
C LEU A 240 19.65 16.89 -30.48
N ARG A 241 20.57 16.03 -30.92
CA ARG A 241 21.86 16.43 -31.49
C ARG A 241 21.77 17.04 -32.88
N SER A 242 20.77 16.67 -33.68
CA SER A 242 20.59 17.15 -35.06
C SER A 242 19.78 18.43 -35.15
N SER A 243 18.79 18.58 -34.25
CA SER A 243 17.76 19.61 -34.37
C SER A 243 17.96 20.79 -33.41
N TYR A 244 18.83 20.67 -32.40
CA TYR A 244 19.08 21.70 -31.39
C TYR A 244 20.56 22.01 -31.21
N ASP A 245 20.89 23.24 -30.80
CA ASP A 245 22.27 23.63 -30.50
C ASP A 245 22.76 22.89 -29.23
N LYS A 246 23.87 22.17 -29.38
CA LYS A 246 24.51 21.36 -28.33
C LYS A 246 24.99 22.18 -27.14
N ASN A 247 25.10 23.50 -27.27
CA ASN A 247 25.51 24.38 -26.17
C ASN A 247 24.35 24.85 -25.29
N VAL A 248 23.11 24.53 -25.65
CA VAL A 248 21.93 24.85 -24.82
C VAL A 248 21.90 23.90 -23.62
N CYS A 249 21.91 24.48 -22.41
CA CYS A 249 21.97 23.73 -21.15
C CYS A 249 20.85 22.69 -21.00
N SER A 250 19.62 23.01 -21.43
CA SER A 250 18.49 22.07 -21.37
C SER A 250 18.67 20.87 -22.31
N VAL A 251 19.24 21.08 -23.51
CA VAL A 251 19.56 19.98 -24.45
C VAL A 251 20.62 19.07 -23.86
N GLN A 252 21.68 19.63 -23.25
CA GLN A 252 22.72 18.86 -22.57
C GLN A 252 22.17 18.07 -21.37
N GLN A 253 21.25 18.67 -20.62
CA GLN A 253 20.59 18.01 -19.49
C GLN A 253 19.73 16.83 -19.95
N GLN A 254 18.93 17.01 -21.00
CA GLN A 254 18.13 15.93 -21.58
C GLN A 254 19.03 14.85 -22.18
N GLU A 255 20.05 15.22 -22.96
CA GLU A 255 20.97 14.24 -23.55
C GLU A 255 21.65 13.38 -22.48
N ARG A 256 22.10 13.98 -21.36
CA ARG A 256 22.63 13.24 -20.21
C ARG A 256 21.56 12.35 -19.55
N ALA A 257 20.32 12.82 -19.44
CA ALA A 257 19.23 12.04 -18.86
C ALA A 257 18.92 10.79 -19.70
N PHE A 258 18.91 10.90 -21.03
CA PHE A 258 18.68 9.78 -21.95
C PHE A 258 19.91 8.85 -22.10
N GLN A 259 21.12 9.37 -21.88
CA GLN A 259 22.36 8.59 -21.85
C GLN A 259 22.60 7.86 -20.53
N SER A 260 22.06 8.38 -19.43
CA SER A 260 22.16 7.71 -18.14
C SER A 260 21.41 6.39 -18.21
N VAL A 261 22.09 5.30 -17.87
CA VAL A 261 21.49 3.96 -17.70
C VAL A 261 20.52 4.07 -16.53
N LYS A 262 19.27 4.45 -16.80
CA LYS A 262 18.28 4.67 -15.74
C LYS A 262 17.41 3.44 -15.56
N VAL A 263 17.61 2.84 -14.39
CA VAL A 263 16.67 1.98 -13.69
C VAL A 263 15.40 2.80 -13.42
N SER A 264 14.24 2.33 -13.86
CA SER A 264 12.95 2.98 -13.59
C SER A 264 12.43 2.61 -12.20
N PRO A 265 11.53 3.40 -11.59
CA PRO A 265 10.86 3.00 -10.34
C PRO A 265 10.24 1.60 -10.43
N LYS A 266 9.60 1.30 -11.57
CA LYS A 266 9.02 -0.02 -11.85
C LYS A 266 10.04 -1.15 -11.88
N GLN A 267 11.25 -0.89 -12.37
CA GLN A 267 12.33 -1.86 -12.36
C GLN A 267 12.79 -2.17 -10.93
N VAL A 268 12.86 -1.16 -10.06
CA VAL A 268 13.16 -1.34 -8.63
C VAL A 268 12.09 -2.18 -7.95
N GLU A 269 10.82 -1.87 -8.21
CA GLU A 269 9.69 -2.63 -7.70
C GLU A 269 9.73 -4.09 -8.18
N GLU A 270 9.98 -4.32 -9.46
CA GLU A 270 10.10 -5.66 -10.06
C GLU A 270 11.23 -6.47 -9.41
N TRP A 271 12.40 -5.86 -9.15
CA TRP A 271 13.48 -6.53 -8.43
C TRP A 271 13.09 -6.93 -7.02
N ILE A 272 12.36 -6.07 -6.30
CA ILE A 272 11.88 -6.37 -4.95
C ILE A 272 10.86 -7.51 -4.99
N CYS A 273 9.84 -7.40 -5.85
CA CYS A 273 8.77 -8.39 -5.99
C CYS A 273 9.29 -9.77 -6.39
N ASN A 274 10.35 -9.81 -7.20
CA ASN A 274 11.03 -11.05 -7.61
C ASN A 274 12.14 -11.49 -6.64
N GLU A 275 12.31 -10.84 -5.49
CA GLU A 275 13.38 -11.08 -4.51
C GLU A 275 14.81 -11.00 -5.12
N ASN A 276 14.98 -10.26 -6.22
CA ASN A 276 16.27 -10.02 -6.88
C ASN A 276 17.05 -8.89 -6.19
N TYR A 277 17.42 -9.16 -4.93
CA TYR A 277 18.13 -8.21 -4.09
C TYR A 277 19.55 -7.89 -4.60
N THR A 278 20.16 -8.76 -5.40
CA THR A 278 21.49 -8.55 -5.99
C THR A 278 21.49 -7.35 -6.94
N GLU A 279 20.52 -7.28 -7.86
CA GLU A 279 20.41 -6.14 -8.79
C GLU A 279 20.05 -4.85 -8.05
N LEU A 280 19.20 -4.95 -7.02
CA LEU A 280 18.87 -3.83 -6.15
C LEU A 280 20.11 -3.27 -5.43
N GLU A 281 21.00 -4.13 -4.94
CA GLU A 281 22.27 -3.73 -4.35
C GLU A 281 23.20 -3.06 -5.36
N ILE A 282 23.36 -3.65 -6.56
CA ILE A 282 24.16 -3.06 -7.64
C ILE A 282 23.66 -1.65 -7.96
N PHE A 283 22.34 -1.46 -8.03
CA PHE A 283 21.74 -0.15 -8.25
C PHE A 283 22.02 0.84 -7.11
N LEU A 284 21.86 0.41 -5.86
CA LEU A 284 22.15 1.25 -4.69
C LEU A 284 23.64 1.64 -4.61
N ASP A 285 24.55 0.75 -5.01
CA ASP A 285 26.00 0.97 -5.05
C ASP A 285 26.48 1.75 -6.28
N ASN A 286 25.64 1.93 -7.28
CA ASN A 286 26.02 2.62 -8.50
C ASN A 286 26.27 4.12 -8.22
N LYS A 287 27.53 4.54 -8.38
CA LYS A 287 27.98 5.93 -8.18
C LYS A 287 27.67 6.85 -9.36
N GLU A 288 27.35 6.28 -10.52
CA GLU A 288 26.94 7.04 -11.71
C GLU A 288 25.48 7.48 -11.61
N VAL A 289 24.67 6.78 -10.79
CA VAL A 289 23.29 7.16 -10.49
C VAL A 289 23.29 8.12 -9.29
N SER A 290 22.74 9.32 -9.47
CA SER A 290 22.64 10.29 -8.38
C SER A 290 21.65 9.84 -7.30
N GLU A 291 21.87 10.29 -6.06
CA GLU A 291 21.03 9.94 -4.92
C GLU A 291 19.58 10.41 -5.13
N GLU A 292 19.36 11.56 -5.79
CA GLU A 292 18.02 12.08 -6.11
C GLU A 292 17.27 11.14 -7.06
N VAL A 293 17.96 10.49 -8.00
CA VAL A 293 17.35 9.50 -8.89
C VAL A 293 16.94 8.26 -8.11
N LYS A 294 17.81 7.76 -7.22
CA LYS A 294 17.50 6.62 -6.36
C LYS A 294 16.31 6.93 -5.45
N GLN A 295 16.31 8.10 -4.82
CA GLN A 295 15.20 8.58 -4.00
C GLN A 295 13.89 8.65 -4.79
N ARG A 296 13.91 9.17 -6.01
CA ARG A 296 12.74 9.20 -6.90
C ARG A 296 12.20 7.79 -7.18
N CYS A 297 13.07 6.81 -7.40
CA CYS A 297 12.66 5.42 -7.62
C CYS A 297 11.98 4.80 -6.38
N PHE A 298 12.46 5.07 -5.18
CA PHE A 298 11.86 4.55 -3.95
C PHE A 298 10.66 5.37 -3.44
N ASN A 299 10.56 6.66 -3.75
CA ASN A 299 9.42 7.51 -3.38
C ASN A 299 8.24 7.40 -4.35
N TYR A 300 8.43 6.75 -5.51
CA TYR A 300 7.36 6.51 -6.45
C TYR A 300 6.22 5.74 -5.77
N ARG A 301 4.99 6.23 -5.96
CA ARG A 301 3.79 5.66 -5.34
C ARG A 301 2.93 5.03 -6.41
N GLU A 302 2.51 3.79 -6.20
CA GLU A 302 1.54 3.19 -7.10
C GLU A 302 0.16 3.85 -6.95
N SER A 303 -0.62 3.83 -8.03
CA SER A 303 -1.92 4.50 -8.11
C SER A 303 -3.06 3.80 -7.36
N GLY A 304 -2.91 2.51 -7.01
CA GLY A 304 -3.92 1.75 -6.28
C GLY A 304 -3.93 2.08 -4.79
N PHE A 305 -2.90 1.64 -4.08
CA PHE A 305 -2.82 1.80 -2.62
C PHE A 305 -1.97 2.98 -2.17
N ASN A 306 -1.38 3.76 -3.08
CA ASN A 306 -0.43 4.83 -2.75
C ASN A 306 0.80 4.30 -1.99
N ARG A 307 1.21 3.07 -2.30
CA ARG A 307 2.35 2.37 -1.71
C ARG A 307 3.63 2.69 -2.46
N VAL A 308 4.69 2.92 -1.69
CA VAL A 308 6.07 3.00 -2.20
C VAL A 308 6.71 1.62 -2.27
N ALA A 309 7.78 1.48 -3.08
CA ALA A 309 8.51 0.22 -3.28
C ALA A 309 8.94 -0.47 -1.95
N PHE A 310 9.19 0.32 -0.91
CA PHE A 310 9.59 -0.21 0.40
C PHE A 310 8.46 -0.97 1.14
N PHE A 311 7.18 -0.76 0.81
CA PHE A 311 6.09 -1.60 1.32
C PHE A 311 6.24 -3.04 0.83
N TYR A 312 6.52 -3.23 -0.46
CA TYR A 312 6.75 -4.57 -1.03
C TYR A 312 7.99 -5.24 -0.42
N PHE A 313 9.02 -4.44 -0.16
CA PHE A 313 10.23 -4.92 0.53
C PHE A 313 9.91 -5.42 1.95
N CYS A 314 9.07 -4.69 2.68
CA CYS A 314 8.59 -5.06 4.02
C CYS A 314 7.70 -6.32 3.98
N MET A 315 6.77 -6.38 3.03
CA MET A 315 5.86 -7.50 2.82
C MET A 315 6.62 -8.82 2.57
N LEU A 316 7.68 -8.76 1.76
CA LEU A 316 8.52 -9.91 1.43
C LEU A 316 9.60 -10.21 2.48
N ARG A 317 9.71 -9.36 3.51
CA ARG A 317 10.72 -9.45 4.58
C ARG A 317 12.13 -9.48 4.01
N GLY A 318 12.44 -8.45 3.22
CA GLY A 318 13.74 -8.29 2.57
C GLY A 318 14.92 -8.20 3.57
N PRO A 319 16.16 -8.34 3.09
CA PRO A 319 17.35 -8.37 3.95
C PRO A 319 17.57 -7.07 4.73
N LEU A 320 17.87 -7.18 6.04
CA LEU A 320 18.02 -6.02 6.92
C LEU A 320 19.10 -5.03 6.46
N HIS A 321 20.22 -5.50 5.89
CA HIS A 321 21.29 -4.61 5.47
C HIS A 321 20.88 -3.74 4.27
N ILE A 322 20.03 -4.24 3.37
CA ILE A 322 19.45 -3.45 2.29
C ILE A 322 18.40 -2.49 2.84
N ALA A 323 17.57 -2.95 3.79
CA ALA A 323 16.59 -2.09 4.45
C ALA A 323 17.22 -0.83 5.05
N LYS A 324 18.34 -1.00 5.76
CA LYS A 324 19.13 0.11 6.33
C LYS A 324 19.57 1.10 5.27
N ARG A 325 20.15 0.62 4.17
CA ARG A 325 20.60 1.45 3.05
C ARG A 325 19.45 2.24 2.42
N ILE A 326 18.28 1.63 2.25
CA ILE A 326 17.11 2.32 1.69
C ILE A 326 16.63 3.42 2.64
N ILE A 327 16.48 3.15 3.94
CA ILE A 327 16.08 4.19 4.90
C ILE A 327 17.12 5.34 4.94
N ASP A 328 18.41 5.02 4.97
CA ASP A 328 19.50 6.01 4.99
C ASP A 328 19.47 6.91 3.74
N LEU A 329 19.20 6.31 2.57
CA LEU A 329 19.04 7.02 1.30
C LEU A 329 17.85 8.00 1.34
N MET A 330 16.72 7.56 1.92
CA MET A 330 15.45 8.32 1.87
C MET A 330 15.35 9.41 2.95
N GLY A 331 16.13 9.29 4.02
CA GLY A 331 16.20 10.29 5.09
C GLY A 331 15.21 10.04 6.24
N THR A 332 15.20 10.98 7.20
CA THR A 332 14.68 10.75 8.55
C THR A 332 13.19 10.49 8.63
N ASP A 333 12.36 10.97 7.70
CA ASP A 333 10.90 10.86 7.85
C ASP A 333 10.30 9.70 7.03
N PHE A 334 11.10 9.04 6.20
CA PHE A 334 10.61 8.01 5.29
C PHE A 334 9.96 6.84 6.03
N HIS A 335 10.46 6.49 7.21
CA HIS A 335 9.91 5.41 8.04
C HIS A 335 8.46 5.66 8.51
N MET A 336 7.99 6.91 8.50
CA MET A 336 6.60 7.29 8.84
C MET A 336 5.67 7.26 7.63
N ALA A 337 6.15 6.91 6.43
CA ALA A 337 5.31 6.85 5.24
C ALA A 337 4.14 5.86 5.45
N ALA A 338 2.96 6.28 5.00
CA ALA A 338 1.74 5.49 5.05
C ALA A 338 1.09 5.39 3.66
N ASP A 339 0.33 4.30 3.47
CA ASP A 339 -0.49 4.06 2.28
C ASP A 339 -1.87 4.75 2.41
N ASN A 340 -2.77 4.55 1.43
CA ASN A 340 -4.12 5.13 1.46
C ASN A 340 -4.99 4.65 2.64
N ASN A 341 -4.66 3.50 3.22
CA ASN A 341 -5.31 2.96 4.40
C ASN A 341 -4.64 3.42 5.69
N GLY A 342 -3.65 4.32 5.65
CA GLY A 342 -2.87 4.71 6.82
C GLY A 342 -1.94 3.60 7.33
N GLU A 343 -1.77 2.50 6.59
CA GLU A 343 -0.83 1.45 6.98
C GLU A 343 0.60 1.95 6.78
N THR A 344 1.42 1.88 7.82
CA THR A 344 2.86 2.18 7.75
C THR A 344 3.66 0.93 7.39
N PHE A 345 4.97 1.08 7.13
CA PHE A 345 5.86 -0.08 6.93
C PHE A 345 5.80 -1.07 8.10
N LEU A 346 5.67 -0.57 9.34
CA LEU A 346 5.57 -1.41 10.52
C LEU A 346 4.29 -2.26 10.51
N HIS A 347 3.16 -1.71 10.03
CA HIS A 347 1.93 -2.47 9.85
C HIS A 347 2.12 -3.60 8.83
N GLU A 348 2.73 -3.31 7.69
CA GLU A 348 2.97 -4.28 6.61
C GLU A 348 3.89 -5.44 7.06
N VAL A 349 4.97 -5.14 7.79
CA VAL A 349 5.83 -6.20 8.36
C VAL A 349 5.05 -7.07 9.36
N CYS A 350 4.14 -6.49 10.14
CA CYS A 350 3.33 -7.21 11.10
C CYS A 350 2.22 -8.06 10.45
N THR A 351 1.57 -7.60 9.38
CA THR A 351 0.44 -8.31 8.73
C THR A 351 0.87 -9.39 7.75
N SER A 352 1.98 -9.19 7.04
CA SER A 352 2.39 -10.02 5.92
C SER A 352 2.65 -11.48 6.29
N ARG A 353 2.02 -12.40 5.55
CA ARG A 353 2.26 -13.85 5.59
C ARG A 353 3.47 -14.18 4.72
N GLY A 354 4.66 -13.75 5.15
CA GLY A 354 5.91 -14.13 4.49
C GLY A 354 6.12 -15.65 4.48
N LYS A 355 7.04 -16.14 3.64
CA LYS A 355 7.47 -17.55 3.63
C LYS A 355 7.94 -17.97 5.04
N GLU A 356 7.64 -19.20 5.46
CA GLU A 356 8.00 -19.71 6.81
C GLU A 356 9.50 -19.60 7.12
N SER A 357 10.36 -19.59 6.09
CA SER A 357 11.82 -19.39 6.21
C SER A 357 12.21 -17.99 6.72
N ASN A 358 11.32 -17.00 6.68
CA ASN A 358 11.64 -15.59 6.91
C ASN A 358 11.08 -15.04 8.24
N VAL A 359 10.80 -15.89 9.23
CA VAL A 359 10.32 -15.45 10.56
C VAL A 359 11.37 -14.62 11.29
N ILE A 360 12.66 -14.98 11.18
CA ILE A 360 13.77 -14.25 11.80
C ILE A 360 13.82 -12.80 11.27
N ARG A 361 13.69 -12.64 9.95
CA ARG A 361 13.72 -11.32 9.30
C ARG A 361 12.57 -10.41 9.71
N GLN A 362 11.42 -10.97 10.08
CA GLN A 362 10.29 -10.17 10.57
C GLN A 362 10.64 -9.43 11.86
N HIS A 363 11.26 -10.12 12.83
CA HIS A 363 11.69 -9.49 14.07
C HIS A 363 12.77 -8.45 13.85
N GLU A 364 13.76 -8.76 13.02
CA GLU A 364 14.84 -7.83 12.66
C GLU A 364 14.32 -6.54 12.04
N LEU A 365 13.36 -6.63 11.11
CA LEU A 365 12.74 -5.47 10.49
C LEU A 365 11.86 -4.68 11.47
N ILE A 366 11.07 -5.35 12.30
CA ILE A 366 10.28 -4.70 13.36
C ILE A 366 11.21 -3.92 14.30
N HIS A 367 12.29 -4.56 14.75
CA HIS A 367 13.25 -3.93 15.65
C HIS A 367 13.89 -2.70 15.01
N PHE A 368 14.39 -2.86 13.79
CA PHE A 368 15.00 -1.76 13.05
C PHE A 368 14.05 -0.59 12.82
N LEU A 369 12.81 -0.85 12.39
CA LEU A 369 11.84 0.22 12.15
C LEU A 369 11.46 0.96 13.45
N ILE A 370 11.32 0.25 14.57
CA ILE A 370 11.08 0.86 15.88
C ILE A 370 12.29 1.66 16.35
N GLU A 371 13.52 1.22 16.09
CA GLU A 371 14.72 2.01 16.39
C GLU A 371 14.76 3.33 15.60
N GLN A 372 14.26 3.35 14.35
CA GLN A 372 14.22 4.55 13.52
C GLN A 372 13.07 5.49 13.89
N GLY A 373 11.86 4.95 14.10
CA GLY A 373 10.64 5.76 14.29
C GLY A 373 10.13 5.88 15.72
N GLY A 374 10.71 5.13 16.65
CA GLY A 374 10.40 5.18 18.07
C GLY A 374 8.92 4.96 18.39
N THR A 375 8.46 5.64 19.43
CA THR A 375 7.06 5.58 19.90
C THR A 375 6.08 6.19 18.92
N ALA A 376 6.49 7.19 18.11
CA ALA A 376 5.62 7.82 17.12
C ALA A 376 5.18 6.82 16.04
N LEU A 377 6.12 6.04 15.49
CA LEU A 377 5.79 4.99 14.52
C LEU A 377 4.97 3.86 15.15
N LEU A 378 5.29 3.50 16.39
CA LEU A 378 4.60 2.45 17.13
C LEU A 378 3.13 2.78 17.40
N CYS A 379 2.84 4.05 17.72
CA CYS A 379 1.49 4.56 17.98
C CYS A 379 0.74 5.01 16.72
N ALA A 380 1.36 4.98 15.54
CA ALA A 380 0.66 5.25 14.29
C ALA A 380 -0.47 4.24 14.07
N THR A 381 -1.61 4.72 13.56
CA THR A 381 -2.81 3.90 13.35
C THR A 381 -3.21 3.86 11.89
N ASP A 382 -3.69 2.71 11.45
CA ASP A 382 -4.37 2.56 10.16
C ASP A 382 -5.79 3.18 10.15
N CYS A 383 -6.49 3.04 9.02
CA CYS A 383 -7.85 3.54 8.80
C CYS A 383 -8.91 2.84 9.65
N TYR A 384 -8.55 1.82 10.43
CA TYR A 384 -9.40 1.18 11.42
C TYR A 384 -9.02 1.56 12.85
N GLY A 385 -8.08 2.49 13.04
CA GLY A 385 -7.54 2.89 14.35
C GLY A 385 -6.59 1.85 14.95
N ARG A 386 -6.14 0.86 14.18
CA ARG A 386 -5.28 -0.22 14.68
C ARG A 386 -3.83 0.20 14.58
N THR A 387 -3.07 -0.04 15.65
CA THR A 387 -1.60 0.06 15.62
C THR A 387 -0.96 -1.21 15.07
N ALA A 388 0.34 -1.15 14.79
CA ALA A 388 1.07 -2.32 14.29
C ALA A 388 1.01 -3.54 15.25
N LEU A 389 0.93 -3.32 16.57
CA LEU A 389 0.78 -4.41 17.54
C LEU A 389 -0.60 -5.10 17.41
N HIS A 390 -1.67 -4.35 17.11
CA HIS A 390 -2.98 -4.94 16.79
C HIS A 390 -2.88 -5.82 15.54
N CYS A 391 -2.23 -5.33 14.49
CA CYS A 391 -2.02 -6.07 13.25
C CYS A 391 -1.21 -7.36 13.47
N LEU A 392 -0.15 -7.31 14.28
CA LEU A 392 0.64 -8.48 14.67
C LEU A 392 -0.23 -9.53 15.41
N MET A 393 -1.21 -9.08 16.20
CA MET A 393 -2.15 -9.96 16.87
C MET A 393 -3.14 -10.62 15.92
N ILE A 394 -3.37 -10.10 14.71
CA ILE A 394 -4.30 -10.69 13.73
C ILE A 394 -3.61 -11.78 12.91
N SER A 395 -2.41 -11.50 12.41
CA SER A 395 -1.77 -12.21 11.30
C SER A 395 -1.02 -13.51 11.68
N CYS A 396 -0.50 -13.64 12.90
CA CYS A 396 0.41 -14.74 13.25
C CYS A 396 -0.25 -15.90 14.02
N ASN A 397 -0.31 -17.10 13.44
CA ASN A 397 -0.57 -18.34 14.21
C ASN A 397 0.60 -18.72 15.13
N ARG A 398 1.82 -18.28 14.79
CA ARG A 398 3.02 -18.35 15.65
C ARG A 398 3.48 -16.94 15.95
N VAL A 399 2.96 -16.39 17.03
CA VAL A 399 3.30 -15.06 17.51
C VAL A 399 4.79 -15.00 17.81
N ASN A 400 5.54 -14.07 17.18
CA ASN A 400 6.91 -13.80 17.58
C ASN A 400 6.89 -13.02 18.90
N PHE A 401 7.08 -13.75 20.00
CA PHE A 401 7.02 -13.20 21.35
C PHE A 401 8.04 -12.07 21.58
N ASP A 402 9.20 -12.15 20.92
CA ASP A 402 10.25 -11.13 21.02
C ASP A 402 9.79 -9.80 20.41
N SER A 403 9.05 -9.83 19.30
CA SER A 403 8.48 -8.63 18.69
C SER A 403 7.41 -7.98 19.57
N ILE A 404 6.56 -8.78 20.23
CA ILE A 404 5.60 -8.25 21.22
C ILE A 404 6.32 -7.60 22.39
N THR A 405 7.34 -8.28 22.90
CA THR A 405 8.11 -7.83 24.06
C THR A 405 8.73 -6.47 23.75
N LEU A 406 9.44 -6.37 22.63
CA LEU A 406 10.03 -5.13 22.15
C LEU A 406 9.01 -3.99 22.01
N MET A 407 7.90 -4.23 21.30
CA MET A 407 6.86 -3.21 21.09
C MET A 407 6.26 -2.73 22.40
N THR A 408 6.00 -3.65 23.33
CA THR A 408 5.42 -3.32 24.64
C THR A 408 6.41 -2.59 25.54
N ASP A 409 7.70 -2.94 25.47
CA ASP A 409 8.75 -2.29 26.25
C ASP A 409 9.03 -0.87 25.75
N VAL A 410 9.00 -0.64 24.42
CA VAL A 410 9.16 0.69 23.83
C VAL A 410 7.93 1.57 24.06
N GLY A 411 6.72 1.02 23.90
CA GLY A 411 5.47 1.77 24.13
C GLY A 411 5.18 2.03 25.61
N GLY A 412 5.71 1.18 26.51
CA GLY A 412 5.42 1.25 27.94
C GLY A 412 4.01 0.78 28.28
N LYS A 413 3.61 1.03 29.54
CA LYS A 413 2.32 0.57 30.07
C LYS A 413 1.13 1.27 29.40
N ASP A 414 1.22 2.58 29.23
CA ASP A 414 0.12 3.41 28.74
C ASP A 414 -0.25 3.07 27.29
N PHE A 415 0.71 2.64 26.48
CA PHE A 415 0.48 2.13 25.12
C PHE A 415 -0.57 1.01 25.06
N LEU A 416 -0.66 0.14 26.07
CA LEU A 416 -1.66 -0.94 26.09
C LEU A 416 -3.10 -0.44 26.36
N PHE A 417 -3.24 0.77 26.90
CA PHE A 417 -4.52 1.40 27.25
C PHE A 417 -4.95 2.46 26.24
N GLU A 418 -4.00 3.26 25.74
CA GLU A 418 -4.28 4.42 24.88
C GLU A 418 -4.53 4.04 23.42
N THR A 419 -4.14 2.84 23.00
CA THR A 419 -4.33 2.37 21.63
C THR A 419 -5.59 1.51 21.54
N GLU A 420 -6.71 2.14 21.23
CA GLU A 420 -7.97 1.47 20.90
C GLU A 420 -8.26 1.61 19.41
N ASP A 421 -8.76 0.54 18.80
CA ASP A 421 -9.26 0.60 17.43
C ASP A 421 -10.60 1.36 17.33
N MET A 422 -11.13 1.54 16.12
CA MET A 422 -12.42 2.21 15.90
C MET A 422 -13.63 1.54 16.59
N SER A 423 -13.47 0.34 17.16
CA SER A 423 -14.49 -0.35 17.95
C SER A 423 -14.21 -0.29 19.47
N GLY A 424 -13.22 0.49 19.91
CA GLY A 424 -12.80 0.56 21.33
C GLY A 424 -12.00 -0.65 21.79
N ARG A 425 -11.48 -1.47 20.86
CA ARG A 425 -10.79 -2.72 21.20
C ARG A 425 -9.31 -2.48 21.39
N THR A 426 -8.80 -2.89 22.55
CA THR A 426 -7.37 -2.95 22.85
C THR A 426 -6.69 -4.18 22.24
N VAL A 427 -5.36 -4.21 22.26
CA VAL A 427 -4.55 -5.37 21.83
C VAL A 427 -4.96 -6.67 22.56
N LEU A 428 -5.35 -6.58 23.84
CA LEU A 428 -5.80 -7.74 24.62
C LEU A 428 -7.10 -8.34 24.05
N HIS A 429 -8.03 -7.51 23.55
CA HIS A 429 -9.24 -7.99 22.88
C HIS A 429 -8.91 -8.78 21.61
N PHE A 430 -7.94 -8.33 20.83
CA PHE A 430 -7.49 -9.04 19.62
C PHE A 430 -6.80 -10.37 19.96
N ALA A 431 -5.89 -10.38 20.94
CA ALA A 431 -5.25 -11.60 21.41
C ALA A 431 -6.27 -12.64 21.93
N SER A 432 -7.38 -12.18 22.49
CA SER A 432 -8.45 -13.01 23.07
C SER A 432 -9.39 -13.65 22.05
N ARG A 433 -9.45 -13.13 20.82
CA ARG A 433 -10.39 -13.59 19.78
C ARG A 433 -9.81 -14.66 18.84
N LYS A 434 -8.56 -15.08 19.05
CA LYS A 434 -7.93 -16.10 18.21
C LYS A 434 -8.50 -17.50 18.45
N LYS A 435 -8.61 -18.27 17.37
CA LYS A 435 -9.05 -19.68 17.40
C LYS A 435 -8.14 -20.55 18.27
N GLU A 436 -6.83 -20.26 18.24
CA GLU A 436 -5.82 -20.84 19.13
C GLU A 436 -5.30 -19.72 20.05
N LEU A 437 -5.83 -19.65 21.26
CA LEU A 437 -5.43 -18.66 22.26
C LEU A 437 -3.99 -18.94 22.73
N ASN A 438 -3.07 -18.02 22.45
CA ASN A 438 -1.71 -18.09 22.99
C ASN A 438 -1.69 -17.54 24.42
N LYS A 439 -1.72 -18.47 25.40
CA LYS A 439 -1.80 -18.16 26.84
C LYS A 439 -0.62 -17.33 27.32
N ASP A 440 0.58 -17.56 26.77
CA ASP A 440 1.80 -16.86 27.19
C ASP A 440 1.74 -15.39 26.79
N VAL A 441 1.18 -15.10 25.61
CA VAL A 441 0.94 -13.72 25.15
C VAL A 441 -0.08 -13.01 26.04
N LEU A 442 -1.18 -13.67 26.40
CA LEU A 442 -2.19 -13.10 27.31
C LEU A 442 -1.58 -12.79 28.69
N LEU A 443 -0.86 -13.75 29.27
CA LEU A 443 -0.20 -13.58 30.56
C LEU A 443 0.84 -12.45 30.50
N TYR A 444 1.61 -12.36 29.42
CA TYR A 444 2.58 -11.28 29.23
C TYR A 444 1.91 -9.91 29.17
N LEU A 445 0.89 -9.74 28.32
CA LEU A 445 0.17 -8.46 28.19
C LEU A 445 -0.49 -8.05 29.51
N ILE A 446 -1.10 -8.99 30.22
CA ILE A 446 -1.70 -8.75 31.54
C ILE A 446 -0.61 -8.40 32.58
N SER A 447 0.56 -9.02 32.53
CA SER A 447 1.66 -8.67 33.43
C SER A 447 2.19 -7.25 33.22
N LYS A 448 2.15 -6.75 31.97
CA LYS A 448 2.60 -5.40 31.62
C LYS A 448 1.51 -4.33 31.86
N GLY A 449 0.26 -4.64 31.54
CA GLY A 449 -0.89 -3.75 31.74
C GLY A 449 -1.46 -3.77 33.17
N GLY A 450 -1.26 -4.85 33.91
CA GLY A 450 -1.92 -5.13 35.19
C GLY A 450 -3.39 -5.55 35.03
N SER A 451 -4.06 -5.78 36.16
CA SER A 451 -5.47 -6.23 36.19
C SER A 451 -6.45 -5.27 35.51
N ALA A 452 -6.15 -3.96 35.52
CA ALA A 452 -6.98 -2.94 34.88
C ALA A 452 -7.15 -3.14 33.36
N LEU A 453 -6.17 -3.76 32.69
CA LEU A 453 -6.25 -4.04 31.24
C LEU A 453 -7.39 -5.02 30.91
N CYS A 454 -7.72 -5.93 31.83
CA CYS A 454 -8.82 -6.87 31.68
C CYS A 454 -10.20 -6.21 31.83
N ASP A 455 -10.27 -5.06 32.48
CA ASP A 455 -11.52 -4.35 32.77
C ASP A 455 -11.94 -3.38 31.66
N VAL A 456 -11.05 -3.10 30.70
CA VAL A 456 -11.35 -2.26 29.53
C VAL A 456 -12.45 -2.90 28.70
N LYS A 457 -13.43 -2.10 28.29
CA LYS A 457 -14.59 -2.52 27.50
C LYS A 457 -14.51 -1.92 26.11
N ASP A 458 -14.80 -2.73 25.11
CA ASP A 458 -15.05 -2.24 23.75
C ASP A 458 -16.36 -1.44 23.67
N TYR A 459 -16.64 -0.84 22.52
CA TYR A 459 -17.87 -0.06 22.31
C TYR A 459 -19.15 -0.91 22.34
N ASN A 460 -19.04 -2.24 22.29
CA ASN A 460 -20.15 -3.16 22.52
C ASN A 460 -20.31 -3.53 24.01
N GLY A 461 -19.50 -2.94 24.89
CA GLY A 461 -19.49 -3.20 26.32
C GLY A 461 -18.83 -4.53 26.72
N LYS A 462 -18.17 -5.23 25.79
CA LYS A 462 -17.51 -6.50 26.03
C LYS A 462 -16.09 -6.29 26.52
N LYS A 463 -15.68 -7.08 27.49
CA LYS A 463 -14.29 -7.16 27.95
C LYS A 463 -13.53 -8.24 27.19
N ALA A 464 -12.21 -8.17 27.21
CA ALA A 464 -11.36 -9.23 26.69
C ALA A 464 -11.67 -10.59 27.35
N GLU A 465 -11.95 -10.59 28.66
CA GLU A 465 -12.29 -11.81 29.40
C GLU A 465 -13.59 -12.48 28.93
N ASP A 466 -14.51 -11.76 28.27
CA ASP A 466 -15.76 -12.34 27.79
C ASP A 466 -15.56 -13.35 26.66
N TYR A 467 -14.40 -13.33 26.00
CA TYR A 467 -14.03 -14.27 24.95
C TYR A 467 -13.33 -15.54 25.48
N TRP A 468 -12.97 -15.60 26.77
CA TRP A 468 -12.20 -16.70 27.33
C TRP A 468 -13.10 -17.84 27.84
N SER A 469 -12.60 -19.07 27.76
CA SER A 469 -13.26 -20.21 28.41
C SER A 469 -13.24 -20.07 29.94
N PRO A 470 -14.20 -20.67 30.67
CA PRO A 470 -14.24 -20.62 32.14
C PRO A 470 -12.92 -21.07 32.79
N GLU A 471 -12.27 -22.07 32.22
CA GLU A 471 -11.04 -22.63 32.73
C GLU A 471 -9.84 -21.72 32.46
N LEU A 472 -9.81 -21.02 31.31
CA LEU A 472 -8.80 -20.02 31.01
C LEU A 472 -8.93 -18.81 31.93
N LYS A 473 -10.16 -18.37 32.22
CA LYS A 473 -10.42 -17.31 33.23
C LYS A 473 -9.87 -17.72 34.59
N GLN A 474 -10.16 -18.95 35.01
CA GLN A 474 -9.66 -19.49 36.29
C GLN A 474 -8.12 -19.52 36.31
N TYR A 475 -7.50 -20.02 35.25
CA TYR A 475 -6.05 -20.12 35.11
C TYR A 475 -5.36 -18.74 35.20
N ILE A 476 -5.81 -17.76 34.40
CA ILE A 476 -5.25 -16.40 34.37
C ILE A 476 -5.42 -15.72 35.74
N ASN A 477 -6.61 -15.80 36.36
CA ASN A 477 -6.86 -15.24 37.69
C ASN A 477 -5.95 -15.83 38.77
N LEU A 478 -5.57 -17.10 38.64
CA LEU A 478 -4.65 -17.75 39.57
C LEU A 478 -3.21 -17.25 39.34
N CYS A 479 -2.79 -17.13 38.08
CA CYS A 479 -1.47 -16.62 37.71
C CYS A 479 -1.24 -15.16 38.17
N THR A 480 -2.21 -14.26 37.96
CA THR A 480 -2.11 -12.85 38.38
C THR A 480 -2.02 -12.73 39.90
N LYS A 481 -2.90 -13.42 40.65
CA LYS A 481 -2.83 -13.46 42.12
C LYS A 481 -1.49 -13.97 42.66
N THR A 482 -0.82 -14.87 41.93
CA THR A 482 0.47 -15.42 42.37
C THR A 482 1.68 -14.52 42.12
N SER A 483 1.56 -13.52 41.25
CA SER A 483 2.68 -12.64 40.87
C SER A 483 2.73 -11.32 41.65
N ASP A 484 1.61 -10.84 42.19
CA ASP A 484 1.49 -9.54 42.88
C ASP A 484 1.98 -9.49 44.35
N LEU A 485 2.45 -10.61 44.91
CA LEU A 485 2.72 -10.77 46.36
C LEU A 485 4.19 -10.88 46.84
N PRO A 486 5.25 -11.09 46.02
CA PRO A 486 6.61 -11.27 46.55
C PRO A 486 7.13 -10.09 47.39
N ALA A 487 6.73 -8.86 47.07
CA ALA A 487 7.33 -7.65 47.66
C ALA A 487 6.96 -7.38 49.12
N LEU A 488 5.90 -8.00 49.68
CA LEU A 488 5.47 -7.77 51.06
C LEU A 488 6.05 -8.81 52.05
N SER A 489 6.55 -9.93 51.55
CA SER A 489 6.98 -11.08 52.38
C SER A 489 8.35 -10.85 53.02
N ASP A 490 9.30 -10.28 52.29
CA ASP A 490 10.71 -10.17 52.73
C ASP A 490 10.89 -9.25 53.95
N ASP A 491 10.12 -8.17 54.06
CA ASP A 491 10.15 -7.25 55.21
C ASP A 491 9.50 -7.82 56.49
N LEU A 492 8.75 -8.92 56.36
CA LEU A 492 8.05 -9.59 57.46
C LEU A 492 8.69 -10.92 57.86
N GLN A 493 9.82 -11.29 57.27
CA GLN A 493 10.54 -12.52 57.61
C GLN A 493 11.29 -12.41 58.93
N CYS A 494 11.22 -13.47 59.72
CA CYS A 494 11.99 -13.60 60.93
C CYS A 494 13.45 -13.92 60.56
N PRO A 495 14.44 -13.13 60.99
CA PRO A 495 15.85 -13.37 60.64
C PRO A 495 16.45 -14.63 61.29
N ILE A 496 15.69 -15.35 62.12
CA ILE A 496 16.11 -16.61 62.76
C ILE A 496 15.54 -17.82 62.05
N CYS A 497 14.22 -17.84 61.80
CA CYS A 497 13.56 -18.99 61.17
C CYS A 497 13.30 -18.81 59.68
N LEU A 498 13.54 -17.61 59.12
CA LEU A 498 13.31 -17.24 57.73
C LEU A 498 11.84 -17.33 57.24
N GLU A 499 10.94 -17.78 58.10
CA GLU A 499 9.48 -17.72 57.90
C GLU A 499 8.90 -16.33 58.25
N ILE A 500 7.69 -16.03 57.72
CA ILE A 500 6.90 -14.85 58.11
C ILE A 500 6.71 -14.83 59.63
N MET A 501 7.10 -13.72 60.29
CA MET A 501 7.16 -13.62 61.75
C MET A 501 5.82 -13.95 62.43
N ASN A 502 5.82 -14.95 63.32
CA ASN A 502 4.65 -15.31 64.11
C ASN A 502 4.77 -14.77 65.55
N ASP A 503 3.72 -14.10 66.03
CA ASP A 503 3.70 -13.40 67.32
C ASP A 503 4.91 -12.46 67.46
N VAL A 504 4.91 -11.40 66.66
CA VAL A 504 6.06 -10.49 66.46
C VAL A 504 6.44 -9.78 67.76
N HIS A 505 7.72 -9.89 68.10
CA HIS A 505 8.32 -9.25 69.26
C HIS A 505 9.50 -8.38 68.84
N ILE A 506 9.56 -7.18 69.40
CA ILE A 506 10.58 -6.17 69.13
C ILE A 506 11.50 -6.01 70.35
N ILE A 507 12.80 -5.85 70.08
CA ILE A 507 13.76 -5.37 71.07
C ILE A 507 13.76 -3.84 71.00
N PRO A 508 13.23 -3.09 71.98
CA PRO A 508 13.01 -1.65 71.85
C PRO A 508 14.30 -0.83 71.60
N GLN A 509 15.44 -1.31 72.11
CA GLN A 509 16.71 -0.60 72.03
C GLN A 509 17.36 -0.65 70.64
N CYS A 510 17.11 -1.70 69.85
CA CYS A 510 17.70 -1.87 68.51
C CYS A 510 16.67 -2.10 67.41
N CYS A 511 15.38 -2.08 67.76
CA CYS A 511 14.22 -2.23 66.87
C CYS A 511 14.20 -3.49 65.99
N HIS A 512 15.05 -4.48 66.26
CA HIS A 512 15.01 -5.76 65.56
C HIS A 512 13.81 -6.59 66.02
N ARG A 513 13.18 -7.27 65.07
CA ARG A 513 11.93 -8.00 65.24
C ARG A 513 12.09 -9.47 64.93
N PHE A 514 11.36 -10.30 65.66
CA PHE A 514 11.48 -11.75 65.61
C PHE A 514 10.15 -12.41 66.02
N CYS A 515 9.99 -13.70 65.71
CA CYS A 515 8.96 -14.51 66.35
C CYS A 515 9.23 -14.63 67.86
N LYS A 516 8.18 -14.63 68.69
CA LYS A 516 8.29 -14.84 70.15
C LYS A 516 9.14 -16.07 70.51
N LYS A 517 8.86 -17.20 69.87
CA LYS A 517 9.60 -18.45 70.11
C LYS A 517 11.07 -18.32 69.73
N CYS A 518 11.34 -17.82 68.52
CA CYS A 518 12.70 -17.69 68.02
C CYS A 518 13.58 -16.80 68.90
N ILE A 519 13.03 -15.67 69.35
CA ILE A 519 13.79 -14.75 70.20
C ILE A 519 13.99 -15.31 71.62
N THR A 520 12.96 -15.97 72.15
CA THR A 520 13.05 -16.65 73.46
C THR A 520 14.12 -17.75 73.42
N ASP A 521 14.13 -18.60 72.40
CA ASP A 521 15.09 -19.71 72.27
C ASP A 521 16.52 -19.21 72.01
N ALA A 522 16.67 -18.13 71.24
CA ALA A 522 17.96 -17.50 71.02
C ALA A 522 18.59 -17.01 72.33
N PHE A 523 17.76 -16.49 73.25
CA PHE A 523 18.24 -15.98 74.53
C PHE A 523 18.63 -17.10 75.51
N HIS A 524 17.94 -18.23 75.46
CA HIS A 524 18.30 -19.41 76.24
C HIS A 524 19.63 -20.02 75.80
N ARG A 525 19.92 -20.00 74.49
CA ARG A 525 21.13 -20.62 73.93
C ARG A 525 22.36 -19.72 73.92
N ASN A 526 22.19 -18.45 73.57
CA ASN A 526 23.31 -17.55 73.25
C ASN A 526 23.44 -16.38 74.23
N GLY A 527 22.75 -16.44 75.37
CA GLY A 527 22.67 -15.36 76.34
C GLY A 527 21.82 -14.19 75.84
N LYS A 528 21.74 -13.13 76.64
CA LYS A 528 20.79 -12.04 76.42
C LYS A 528 21.26 -11.03 75.34
N LYS A 529 21.58 -11.51 74.14
CA LYS A 529 22.12 -10.73 73.01
C LYS A 529 21.20 -10.78 71.80
N CYS A 530 21.01 -9.64 71.13
CA CYS A 530 20.19 -9.55 69.92
C CYS A 530 20.81 -10.43 68.81
N PRO A 531 20.06 -11.34 68.17
CA PRO A 531 20.60 -12.21 67.12
C PRO A 531 21.11 -11.47 65.87
N VAL A 532 20.66 -10.24 65.63
CA VAL A 532 21.06 -9.45 64.47
C VAL A 532 22.25 -8.54 64.80
N CYS A 533 22.11 -7.65 65.79
CA CYS A 533 23.13 -6.64 66.10
C CYS A 533 24.04 -6.99 67.30
N ARG A 534 23.80 -8.12 67.98
CA ARG A 534 24.56 -8.61 69.16
C ARG A 534 24.53 -7.71 70.40
N ALA A 535 23.72 -6.64 70.42
CA ALA A 535 23.52 -5.79 71.59
C ALA A 535 22.95 -6.60 72.78
N GLU A 536 23.47 -6.37 73.98
CA GLU A 536 22.99 -6.97 75.23
C GLU A 536 21.71 -6.28 75.74
N TYR A 537 20.72 -7.04 76.21
CA TYR A 537 19.48 -6.49 76.77
C TYR A 537 18.91 -7.42 77.87
N LEU A 538 17.84 -7.02 78.56
CA LEU A 538 17.19 -7.83 79.60
C LEU A 538 15.98 -8.62 79.06
N ILE A 539 15.85 -9.92 79.39
CA ILE A 539 14.79 -10.84 78.88
C ILE A 539 13.35 -10.30 79.07
N GLY A 540 13.11 -9.44 80.06
CA GLY A 540 11.79 -8.83 80.32
C GLY A 540 11.47 -7.57 79.49
N GLU A 541 12.40 -7.08 78.67
CA GLU A 541 12.23 -5.84 77.89
C GLU A 541 11.76 -6.06 76.45
N VAL A 542 11.70 -7.31 75.99
CA VAL A 542 11.15 -7.64 74.68
C VAL A 542 9.64 -7.43 74.70
N ARG A 543 9.15 -6.56 73.81
CA ARG A 543 7.74 -6.20 73.75
C ARG A 543 7.09 -6.83 72.53
N ARG A 544 5.85 -7.27 72.68
CA ARG A 544 5.01 -7.63 71.53
C ARG A 544 4.77 -6.38 70.68
N ASP A 545 4.86 -6.51 69.36
CA ASP A 545 4.54 -5.44 68.39
C ASP A 545 3.13 -5.69 67.83
N PRO A 546 2.07 -5.05 68.36
CA PRO A 546 0.69 -5.37 68.01
C PRO A 546 0.34 -4.99 66.57
N LEU A 547 0.99 -3.98 66.01
CA LEU A 547 0.76 -3.53 64.64
C LEU A 547 1.35 -4.53 63.66
N LEU A 548 2.62 -4.90 63.85
CA LEU A 548 3.25 -5.87 62.97
C LEU A 548 2.70 -7.29 63.15
N CYS A 549 2.17 -7.64 64.34
CA CYS A 549 1.39 -8.87 64.52
C CYS A 549 0.17 -8.92 63.58
N LYS A 550 -0.57 -7.81 63.42
CA LYS A 550 -1.73 -7.78 62.51
C LYS A 550 -1.30 -7.92 61.05
N PHE A 551 -0.24 -7.21 60.64
CA PHE A 551 0.29 -7.32 59.28
C PHE A 551 0.86 -8.71 58.98
N ALA A 552 1.55 -9.32 59.93
CA ALA A 552 2.08 -10.67 59.78
C ALA A 552 0.97 -11.73 59.70
N ILE A 553 -0.14 -11.59 60.43
CA ILE A 553 -1.31 -12.47 60.30
C ILE A 553 -1.92 -12.34 58.91
N LEU A 554 -2.15 -11.12 58.43
CA LEU A 554 -2.67 -10.89 57.07
C LEU A 554 -1.73 -11.44 55.99
N ALA A 555 -0.41 -11.31 56.20
CA ALA A 555 0.59 -11.86 55.30
C ALA A 555 0.61 -13.40 55.33
N GLN A 556 0.47 -14.02 56.50
CA GLN A 556 0.37 -15.49 56.66
C GLN A 556 -0.91 -16.05 56.03
N GLU A 557 -2.05 -15.38 56.21
CA GLU A 557 -3.31 -15.74 55.58
C GLU A 557 -3.18 -15.68 54.05
N LYS A 558 -2.62 -14.57 53.52
CA LYS A 558 -2.35 -14.44 52.09
C LYS A 558 -1.32 -15.44 51.56
N ASP A 559 -0.28 -15.77 52.32
CA ASP A 559 0.74 -16.75 51.93
C ASP A 559 0.18 -18.19 51.92
N ALA A 560 -0.72 -18.52 52.85
CA ALA A 560 -1.45 -19.77 52.86
C ALA A 560 -2.42 -19.87 51.66
N GLU A 561 -3.16 -18.79 51.37
CA GLU A 561 -4.00 -18.70 50.17
C GLU A 561 -3.18 -18.81 48.89
N LEU A 562 -2.02 -18.15 48.83
CA LEU A 562 -1.07 -18.22 47.72
C LEU A 562 -0.52 -19.63 47.53
N THR A 563 -0.13 -20.30 48.61
CA THR A 563 0.36 -21.69 48.58
C THR A 563 -0.72 -22.64 48.09
N LYS A 564 -1.96 -22.43 48.49
CA LYS A 564 -3.12 -23.19 47.97
C LYS A 564 -3.34 -22.91 46.49
N ALA A 565 -3.33 -21.64 46.07
CA ALA A 565 -3.46 -21.23 44.68
C ALA A 565 -2.33 -21.80 43.80
N LYS A 566 -1.07 -21.84 44.29
CA LYS A 566 0.06 -22.46 43.58
C LYS A 566 -0.16 -23.96 43.36
N LYS A 567 -0.67 -24.69 44.34
CA LYS A 567 -1.00 -26.13 44.20
C LYS A 567 -2.15 -26.36 43.22
N GLU A 568 -3.19 -25.52 43.26
CA GLU A 568 -4.29 -25.56 42.31
C GLU A 568 -3.80 -25.23 40.88
N LEU A 569 -2.90 -24.27 40.74
CA LEU A 569 -2.26 -23.91 39.48
C LEU A 569 -1.43 -25.05 38.90
N GLU A 570 -0.62 -25.73 39.72
CA GLU A 570 0.13 -26.91 39.30
C GLU A 570 -0.78 -28.05 38.83
N THR A 571 -1.91 -28.23 39.51
CA THR A 571 -2.91 -29.25 39.14
C THR A 571 -3.57 -28.91 37.79
N LEU A 572 -3.91 -27.64 37.56
CA LEU A 572 -4.45 -27.17 36.28
C LEU A 572 -3.41 -27.25 35.16
N LYS A 573 -2.16 -26.83 35.41
CA LYS A 573 -1.05 -26.95 34.44
C LYS A 573 -0.87 -28.39 33.95
N ARG A 574 -0.94 -29.37 34.86
CA ARG A 574 -0.86 -30.79 34.50
C ARG A 574 -2.01 -31.23 33.59
N LYS A 575 -3.26 -30.91 33.95
CA LYS A 575 -4.44 -31.24 33.14
C LYS A 575 -4.39 -30.62 31.74
N TYR A 576 -3.79 -29.43 31.62
CA TYR A 576 -3.74 -28.68 30.36
C TYR A 576 -2.55 -29.00 29.45
N ASN A 577 -1.49 -29.63 29.97
CA ASN A 577 -0.34 -30.07 29.17
C ASN A 577 -0.50 -31.50 28.62
N GLU A 578 -1.55 -32.23 29.03
CA GLU A 578 -1.87 -33.59 28.58
C GLU A 578 -2.88 -33.61 27.40
N ILE A 579 -3.36 -32.45 26.96
CA ILE A 579 -4.25 -32.22 25.79
C ILE A 579 -3.45 -31.44 24.75
#